data_AF-A0A367CEF7-F1
#
_entry.id   AF-A0A367CEF7-F1
#
_cell.length_a   1.000
_cell.length_b   1.000
_cell.length_c   1.000
_cell.angle_alpha   90.00
_cell.angle_beta   90.00
_cell.angle_gamma   90.00
#
_symmetry.space_group_name_H-M   'P 1'
#
loop_
_entity.id
_entity.type
_entity.pdbx_description
1 polymer ?
#
loop_
_entity_poly.entity_id
_entity_poly.type
_entity_poly.pdbx_seq_one_letter_code
_entity_poly.pdbx_strand_id
1 'polypeptide(L)'
;MSHVRKYEQAFDDYKKGLKYREIAEKYDVSISTVKSWKSRYWSQEKVATKNATIPNNKGAPEDNKNAVTHGLFANWLPSETLEIMNEVATSKPEDILWNNIMIQYTAIIRAQKIMFVDYEDSLSKEVSKWSSSDSGSSEEYAIQYAWDKQANFMNAQSRAMSTLSNLIKQFVNIADEKDERRKKLELMESQIIKAKADADIAKNSAEKLTAGGKVNDLLQALLDVKSGGDGSNETEV
;
A
#
# COMPACT_ATOMS: atom_id res chain seq x y z
N MET A 1 78.75 10.81 23.05
CA MET A 1 78.84 10.91 21.58
C MET A 1 77.42 10.89 21.04
N SER A 2 76.96 11.98 20.41
CA SER A 2 75.60 12.04 19.88
C SER A 2 75.46 11.09 18.69
N HIS A 3 74.40 10.28 18.68
CA HIS A 3 74.09 9.41 17.56
C HIS A 3 73.50 10.27 16.43
N VAL A 4 74.35 10.71 15.51
CA VAL A 4 73.90 11.53 14.36
C VAL A 4 72.95 10.69 13.52
N ARG A 5 71.75 11.21 13.25
CA ARG A 5 70.72 10.44 12.55
C ARG A 5 71.10 10.35 11.08
N LYS A 6 71.03 9.15 10.48
CA LYS A 6 71.46 8.88 9.09
C LYS A 6 70.86 9.86 8.06
N TYR A 7 69.63 10.32 8.29
CA TYR A 7 68.94 11.26 7.39
C TYR A 7 69.47 12.70 7.46
N GLU A 8 70.16 13.10 8.54
CA GLU A 8 70.78 14.42 8.66
C GLU A 8 72.06 14.46 7.81
N GLN A 9 72.89 13.42 7.89
CA GLN A 9 74.10 13.31 7.07
C GLN A 9 73.77 13.13 5.59
N ALA A 10 72.73 12.35 5.27
CA ALA A 10 72.23 12.20 3.91
C ALA A 10 71.68 13.52 3.33
N PHE A 11 71.23 14.45 4.16
CA PHE A 11 70.82 15.79 3.71
C PHE A 11 72.01 16.64 3.30
N ASP A 12 73.11 16.58 4.05
CA ASP A 12 74.34 17.30 3.73
C ASP A 12 74.98 16.77 2.44
N ASP A 13 74.96 15.46 2.23
CA ASP A 13 75.40 14.84 0.97
C ASP A 13 74.51 15.25 -0.21
N TYR A 14 73.19 15.32 -0.01
CA TYR A 14 72.28 15.86 -1.02
C TYR A 14 72.60 17.33 -1.35
N LYS A 15 72.89 18.17 -0.35
CA LYS A 15 73.31 19.57 -0.56
C LYS A 15 74.64 19.69 -1.31
N LYS A 16 75.54 18.71 -1.18
CA LYS A 16 76.79 18.62 -1.94
C LYS A 16 76.59 18.17 -3.39
N GLY A 17 75.34 17.87 -3.80
CA GLY A 17 74.99 17.54 -5.18
C GLY A 17 74.91 16.04 -5.48
N LEU A 18 75.04 15.15 -4.48
CA LEU A 18 74.88 13.71 -4.70
C LEU A 18 73.44 13.38 -5.08
N LYS A 19 73.27 12.47 -6.04
CA LYS A 19 71.95 11.97 -6.45
C LYS A 19 71.41 10.97 -5.43
N TYR A 20 70.10 10.82 -5.34
CA TYR A 20 69.46 9.89 -4.39
C TYR A 20 69.91 8.43 -4.53
N ARG A 21 70.36 8.01 -5.72
CA ARG A 21 70.93 6.67 -5.93
C ARG A 21 72.27 6.50 -5.23
N GLU A 22 73.13 7.51 -5.30
CA GLU A 22 74.48 7.49 -4.67
C GLU A 22 74.36 7.58 -3.14
N ILE A 23 73.40 8.36 -2.65
CA ILE A 23 73.07 8.43 -1.21
C ILE A 23 72.50 7.09 -0.72
N ALA A 24 71.63 6.46 -1.51
CA ALA A 24 71.08 5.14 -1.18
C ALA A 24 72.19 4.09 -1.02
N GLU A 25 73.14 4.05 -1.96
CA GLU A 25 74.29 3.14 -1.93
C GLU A 25 75.24 3.44 -0.77
N LYS A 26 75.57 4.72 -0.53
CA LYS A 26 76.47 5.15 0.55
C LYS A 26 75.97 4.80 1.95
N TYR A 27 74.64 4.85 2.17
CA TYR A 27 74.02 4.58 3.46
C TYR A 27 73.43 3.17 3.59
N ASP A 28 73.61 2.33 2.56
CA ASP A 28 73.04 0.99 2.45
C ASP A 28 71.52 0.97 2.71
N VAL A 29 70.81 1.87 2.01
CA VAL A 29 69.34 1.99 2.09
C VAL A 29 68.72 2.01 0.70
N SER A 30 67.44 1.67 0.63
CA SER A 30 66.73 1.76 -0.65
C SER A 30 66.52 3.21 -1.10
N ILE A 31 66.40 3.43 -2.40
CA ILE A 31 66.09 4.76 -2.98
C ILE A 31 64.74 5.30 -2.45
N SER A 32 63.77 4.42 -2.15
CA SER A 32 62.48 4.84 -1.56
C SER A 32 62.65 5.34 -0.12
N THR A 33 63.61 4.80 0.64
CA THR A 33 63.99 5.30 1.97
C THR A 33 64.55 6.72 1.88
N VAL A 34 65.45 6.99 0.93
CA VAL A 34 66.01 8.35 0.70
C VAL A 34 64.91 9.34 0.29
N LYS A 35 63.98 8.92 -0.59
CA LYS A 35 62.81 9.74 -0.97
C LYS A 35 61.89 10.03 0.24
N SER A 36 61.72 9.07 1.13
CA SER A 36 60.96 9.25 2.37
C SER A 36 61.64 10.24 3.32
N TRP A 37 62.97 10.19 3.46
CA TRP A 37 63.73 11.17 4.24
C TRP A 37 63.58 12.59 3.69
N LYS A 38 63.62 12.76 2.36
CA LYS A 38 63.34 14.04 1.71
C LYS A 38 61.97 14.58 2.13
N SER A 39 60.93 13.76 1.99
CA SER A 39 59.55 14.15 2.27
C SER A 39 59.31 14.49 3.74
N ARG A 40 59.97 13.78 4.67
CA ARG A 40 59.68 13.87 6.11
C ARG A 40 60.58 14.83 6.87
N TYR A 41 61.84 14.97 6.44
CA TYR A 41 62.87 15.66 7.23
C TYR A 41 63.58 16.79 6.48
N TRP A 42 63.64 16.75 5.14
CA TRP A 42 64.38 17.76 4.35
C TRP A 42 63.49 18.90 3.83
N SER A 43 62.17 18.66 3.73
CA SER A 43 61.19 19.71 3.43
C SER A 43 60.89 20.53 4.69
N GLN A 44 60.98 21.86 4.61
CA GLN A 44 60.53 22.76 5.68
C GLN A 44 59.00 22.86 5.76
N GLU A 45 58.30 22.41 4.73
CA GLU A 45 56.83 22.44 4.67
C GLU A 45 56.28 21.17 5.33
N LYS A 46 55.83 21.30 6.58
CA LYS A 46 55.08 20.25 7.27
C LYS A 46 53.78 20.01 6.50
N VAL A 47 53.70 18.91 5.75
CA VAL A 47 52.50 18.49 5.01
C VAL A 47 51.34 18.05 5.92
N ALA A 48 51.46 18.23 7.24
CA ALA A 48 50.33 18.16 8.14
C ALA A 48 49.57 19.49 8.07
N THR A 49 48.63 19.59 7.13
CA THR A 49 47.60 20.62 7.20
C THR A 49 46.86 20.42 8.52
N LYS A 50 46.96 21.39 9.43
CA LYS A 50 46.17 21.42 10.68
C LYS A 50 44.64 21.46 10.40
N ASN A 51 44.29 21.65 9.13
CA ASN A 51 42.97 21.51 8.55
C ASN A 51 42.90 20.27 7.64
N ALA A 52 43.32 19.09 8.13
CA ALA A 52 42.75 17.87 7.58
C ALA A 52 41.27 17.94 7.93
N THR A 53 40.47 18.29 6.92
CA THR A 53 39.02 18.40 6.97
C THR A 53 38.46 17.33 7.90
N ILE A 54 37.75 17.80 8.93
CA ILE A 54 36.85 17.03 9.78
C ILE A 54 36.25 15.92 8.91
N PRO A 55 36.31 14.63 9.28
CA PRO A 55 35.69 13.58 8.48
C PRO A 55 34.28 14.06 8.21
N ASN A 56 33.93 14.14 6.92
CA ASN A 56 32.76 14.82 6.41
C ASN A 56 31.52 14.25 7.11
N ASN A 57 31.19 14.79 8.29
CA ASN A 57 30.03 14.43 9.09
C ASN A 57 28.82 15.22 8.57
N LYS A 58 28.84 15.54 7.27
CA LYS A 58 27.63 15.55 6.48
C LYS A 58 27.12 14.13 6.57
N GLY A 59 26.25 13.93 7.55
CA GLY A 59 25.22 12.92 7.43
C GLY A 59 24.66 12.97 6.01
N ALA A 60 24.25 11.80 5.56
CA ALA A 60 23.38 11.60 4.42
C ALA A 60 22.46 12.84 4.24
N PRO A 61 22.41 13.49 3.06
CA PRO A 61 21.54 14.66 2.82
C PRO A 61 20.16 14.49 3.46
N GLU A 62 19.49 15.56 3.90
CA GLU A 62 18.05 15.47 4.19
C GLU A 62 17.38 14.85 2.94
N ASP A 63 16.71 13.70 3.10
CA ASP A 63 16.21 12.75 2.08
C ASP A 63 17.12 11.61 1.59
N ASN A 64 18.32 11.44 2.13
CA ASN A 64 19.14 10.28 1.80
C ASN A 64 18.67 9.04 2.56
N LYS A 65 17.81 8.29 1.87
CA LYS A 65 17.25 6.98 2.18
C LYS A 65 18.27 5.82 2.21
N ASN A 66 19.58 6.07 2.30
CA ASN A 66 20.58 4.98 2.31
C ASN A 66 20.54 4.07 3.55
N ALA A 67 19.70 4.36 4.54
CA ALA A 67 19.47 3.53 5.72
C ALA A 67 18.02 3.05 5.88
N VAL A 68 17.15 3.18 4.86
CA VAL A 68 15.91 2.39 4.88
C VAL A 68 16.24 0.96 4.48
N THR A 69 15.82 0.03 5.32
CA THR A 69 15.87 -1.43 5.20
C THR A 69 15.05 -1.99 4.03
N HIS A 70 14.75 -1.19 3.02
CA HIS A 70 13.86 -1.55 1.92
C HIS A 70 14.68 -1.80 0.66
N GLY A 71 14.52 -3.01 0.08
CA GLY A 71 15.31 -3.53 -1.03
C GLY A 71 15.03 -2.89 -2.39
N LEU A 72 15.11 -3.69 -3.45
CA LEU A 72 15.05 -3.32 -4.89
C LEU A 72 14.02 -2.22 -5.28
N PHE A 73 12.93 -2.08 -4.53
CA PHE A 73 11.80 -1.19 -4.86
C PHE A 73 11.72 0.11 -4.03
N ALA A 74 12.67 0.38 -3.14
CA ALA A 74 12.61 1.53 -2.22
C ALA A 74 12.53 2.92 -2.90
N ASN A 75 13.01 3.02 -4.13
CA ASN A 75 12.98 4.25 -4.92
C ASN A 75 11.65 4.48 -5.65
N TRP A 76 10.81 3.44 -5.77
CA TRP A 76 9.62 3.45 -6.62
C TRP A 76 8.31 3.37 -5.84
N LEU A 77 8.36 2.84 -4.62
CA LEU A 77 7.18 2.64 -3.78
C LEU A 77 7.20 3.59 -2.57
N PRO A 78 6.02 4.09 -2.15
CA PRO A 78 5.87 4.75 -0.86
C PRO A 78 6.33 3.86 0.30
N SER A 79 6.76 4.47 1.41
CA SER A 79 7.25 3.73 2.59
C SER A 79 6.20 2.77 3.16
N GLU A 80 4.94 3.20 3.23
CA GLU A 80 3.82 2.35 3.66
C GLU A 80 3.66 1.10 2.79
N THR A 81 3.78 1.25 1.46
CA THR A 81 3.68 0.12 0.53
C THR A 81 4.84 -0.86 0.68
N LEU A 82 6.04 -0.38 0.99
CA LEU A 82 7.21 -1.22 1.25
C LEU A 82 7.07 -2.01 2.55
N GLU A 83 6.49 -1.41 3.58
CA GLU A 83 6.20 -2.07 4.85
C GLU A 83 5.23 -3.23 4.66
N ILE A 84 4.11 -2.99 3.96
CA ILE A 84 3.13 -4.01 3.60
C ILE A 84 3.78 -5.12 2.76
N MET A 85 4.58 -4.75 1.74
CA MET A 85 5.25 -5.73 0.89
C MET A 85 6.20 -6.63 1.68
N ASN A 86 6.98 -6.05 2.59
CA ASN A 86 7.89 -6.80 3.46
C ASN A 86 7.13 -7.71 4.43
N GLU A 87 6.04 -7.23 5.02
CA GLU A 87 5.16 -8.05 5.87
C GLU A 87 4.59 -9.24 5.10
N VAL A 88 4.08 -9.02 3.89
CA VAL A 88 3.56 -10.08 3.01
C VAL A 88 4.65 -11.06 2.59
N ALA A 89 5.85 -10.58 2.26
CA ALA A 89 6.96 -11.44 1.83
C ALA A 89 7.53 -12.32 2.96
N THR A 90 7.39 -11.89 4.22
CA THR A 90 7.93 -12.61 5.38
C THR A 90 6.88 -13.42 6.13
N SER A 91 5.61 -13.12 5.92
CA SER A 91 4.48 -13.86 6.46
C SER A 91 4.33 -15.24 5.81
N LYS A 92 3.77 -16.19 6.57
CA LYS A 92 3.46 -17.50 6.03
C LYS A 92 2.22 -17.42 5.14
N PRO A 93 2.10 -18.29 4.11
CA PRO A 93 0.92 -18.31 3.23
C PRO A 93 -0.41 -18.45 3.97
N GLU A 94 -0.45 -19.23 5.06
CA GLU A 94 -1.65 -19.44 5.87
C GLU A 94 -2.08 -18.15 6.57
N ASP A 95 -1.12 -17.37 7.08
CA ASP A 95 -1.37 -16.13 7.79
C ASP A 95 -1.90 -15.03 6.84
N ILE A 96 -1.39 -14.98 5.61
CA ILE A 96 -1.87 -14.05 4.58
C ILE A 96 -3.32 -14.37 4.19
N LEU A 97 -3.64 -15.65 3.94
CA LEU A 97 -5.01 -16.05 3.63
C LEU A 97 -5.94 -15.79 4.81
N TRP A 98 -5.50 -16.07 6.03
CA TRP A 98 -6.26 -15.77 7.24
C TRP A 98 -6.59 -14.28 7.36
N ASN A 99 -5.61 -13.41 7.14
CA ASN A 99 -5.82 -11.97 7.19
C ASN A 99 -6.80 -11.49 6.11
N ASN A 100 -6.69 -12.03 4.89
CA ASN A 100 -7.62 -11.73 3.80
C ASN A 100 -9.06 -12.18 4.12
N ILE A 101 -9.23 -13.38 4.70
CA ILE A 101 -10.53 -13.87 5.18
C ILE A 101 -11.10 -12.89 6.21
N MET A 102 -10.30 -12.49 7.20
CA MET A 102 -10.74 -11.58 8.25
C MET A 102 -11.16 -10.21 7.72
N ILE A 103 -10.38 -9.63 6.79
CA ILE A 103 -10.73 -8.35 6.14
C ILE A 103 -12.03 -8.49 5.37
N GLN A 104 -12.16 -9.53 4.53
CA GLN A 104 -13.34 -9.74 3.71
C GLN A 104 -14.59 -10.00 4.55
N TYR A 105 -14.48 -10.81 5.61
CA TYR A 105 -15.55 -11.09 6.55
C TYR A 105 -15.99 -9.82 7.29
N THR A 106 -15.04 -9.03 7.77
CA THR A 106 -15.31 -7.75 8.46
C THR A 106 -15.99 -6.76 7.52
N ALA A 107 -15.55 -6.68 6.26
CA ALA A 107 -16.17 -5.83 5.26
C ALA A 107 -17.64 -6.24 5.00
N ILE A 108 -17.93 -7.54 4.92
CA ILE A 108 -19.30 -8.06 4.76
C ILE A 108 -20.18 -7.66 5.95
N ILE A 109 -19.73 -7.89 7.19
CA ILE A 109 -20.49 -7.51 8.39
C ILE A 109 -20.72 -6.00 8.43
N ARG A 110 -19.69 -5.21 8.15
CA ARG A 110 -19.80 -3.75 8.13
C ARG A 110 -20.81 -3.29 7.08
N ALA A 111 -20.76 -3.87 5.88
CA ALA A 111 -21.67 -3.56 4.80
C ALA A 111 -23.12 -3.89 5.17
N GLN A 112 -23.36 -5.04 5.82
CA GLN A 112 -24.68 -5.42 6.36
C GLN A 112 -25.21 -4.39 7.36
N LYS A 113 -24.36 -3.93 8.27
CA LYS A 113 -24.75 -2.93 9.28
C LYS A 113 -25.09 -1.58 8.65
N ILE A 114 -24.26 -1.08 7.73
CA ILE A 114 -24.51 0.20 7.05
C ILE A 114 -25.82 0.13 6.28
N MET A 115 -26.01 -0.94 5.51
CA MET A 115 -27.20 -1.09 4.71
C MET A 115 -28.50 -1.16 5.53
N PHE A 116 -28.50 -1.93 6.62
CA PHE A 116 -29.68 -2.01 7.48
C PHE A 116 -30.10 -0.63 8.01
N VAL A 117 -29.13 0.26 8.25
CA VAL A 117 -29.37 1.64 8.68
C VAL A 117 -29.89 2.52 7.54
N ASP A 118 -29.34 2.40 6.33
CA ASP A 118 -29.71 3.27 5.20
C ASP A 118 -31.04 2.88 4.52
N TYR A 119 -31.50 1.64 4.68
CA TYR A 119 -32.71 1.13 4.00
C TYR A 119 -34.03 1.61 4.62
N GLU A 120 -34.01 2.15 5.85
CA GLU A 120 -35.24 2.40 6.63
C GLU A 120 -36.23 3.38 5.97
N ASP A 121 -35.82 4.25 5.02
CA ASP A 121 -36.78 5.05 4.19
C ASP A 121 -36.16 5.79 2.97
N SER A 122 -35.03 5.33 2.39
CA SER A 122 -34.20 6.23 1.54
C SER A 122 -34.44 6.14 0.01
N LEU A 123 -35.18 7.11 -0.53
CA LEU A 123 -35.08 7.50 -1.94
C LEU A 123 -33.81 8.35 -2.13
N SER A 124 -32.85 7.93 -2.97
CA SER A 124 -31.73 8.81 -3.34
C SER A 124 -31.95 9.41 -4.71
N LYS A 125 -31.71 10.72 -4.80
CA LYS A 125 -31.83 11.52 -6.01
C LYS A 125 -30.48 12.21 -6.24
N GLU A 126 -29.82 11.89 -7.34
CA GLU A 126 -28.56 12.53 -7.76
C GLU A 126 -28.75 13.21 -9.11
N VAL A 127 -28.13 14.38 -9.33
CA VAL A 127 -28.17 15.07 -10.63
C VAL A 127 -27.33 14.26 -11.59
N SER A 128 -27.97 13.59 -12.54
CA SER A 128 -27.30 12.76 -13.55
C SER A 128 -26.82 13.59 -14.74
N LYS A 129 -27.46 14.72 -15.01
CA LYS A 129 -27.09 15.61 -16.12
C LYS A 129 -27.47 17.05 -15.82
N TRP A 130 -26.51 17.95 -16.03
CA TRP A 130 -26.75 19.39 -16.00
C TRP A 130 -26.52 19.95 -17.40
N SER A 131 -27.45 20.77 -17.88
CA SER A 131 -27.30 21.50 -19.14
C SER A 131 -27.75 22.95 -18.95
N SER A 132 -27.04 23.87 -19.60
CA SER A 132 -27.36 25.30 -19.55
C SER A 132 -27.38 25.88 -20.95
N SER A 133 -28.38 26.72 -21.21
CA SER A 133 -28.63 27.43 -22.47
C SER A 133 -29.03 28.88 -22.20
N ASP A 134 -29.00 29.74 -23.22
CA ASP A 134 -29.42 31.16 -23.11
C ASP A 134 -30.87 31.32 -22.64
N SER A 135 -31.71 30.30 -22.79
CA SER A 135 -33.11 30.26 -22.33
C SER A 135 -33.30 29.63 -20.94
N GLY A 136 -32.22 29.19 -20.27
CA GLY A 136 -32.26 28.59 -18.93
C GLY A 136 -31.44 27.31 -18.78
N SER A 137 -31.34 26.84 -17.54
CA SER A 137 -30.67 25.58 -17.18
C SER A 137 -31.68 24.47 -16.87
N SER A 138 -31.35 23.23 -17.25
CA SER A 138 -32.12 22.02 -16.95
C SER A 138 -31.25 21.01 -16.21
N GLU A 139 -31.82 20.41 -15.17
CA GLU A 139 -31.24 19.32 -14.38
C GLU A 139 -32.05 18.04 -14.60
N GLU A 140 -31.37 16.98 -15.02
CA GLU A 140 -31.91 15.62 -15.06
C GLU A 140 -31.41 14.86 -13.82
N TYR A 141 -32.29 14.09 -13.17
CA TYR A 141 -31.97 13.38 -11.94
C TYR A 141 -32.05 11.87 -12.15
N ALA A 142 -31.01 11.14 -11.72
CA ALA A 142 -31.11 9.70 -11.50
C ALA A 142 -31.75 9.45 -10.12
N ILE A 143 -32.85 8.70 -10.12
CA ILE A 143 -33.56 8.29 -8.92
C ILE A 143 -33.27 6.81 -8.68
N GLN A 144 -32.63 6.49 -7.56
CA GLN A 144 -32.50 5.10 -7.10
C GLN A 144 -33.49 4.84 -5.97
N TYR A 145 -34.40 3.90 -6.22
CA TYR A 145 -35.36 3.43 -5.24
C TYR A 145 -34.71 2.49 -4.22
N ALA A 146 -35.28 2.44 -3.01
CA ALA A 146 -34.76 1.60 -1.92
C ALA A 146 -34.63 0.12 -2.33
N TRP A 147 -35.60 -0.41 -3.07
CA TRP A 147 -35.58 -1.81 -3.54
C TRP A 147 -34.46 -2.10 -4.55
N ASP A 148 -34.08 -1.13 -5.40
CA ASP A 148 -32.99 -1.28 -6.36
C ASP A 148 -31.63 -1.26 -5.65
N LYS A 149 -31.43 -0.34 -4.70
CA LYS A 149 -30.26 -0.36 -3.81
C LYS A 149 -30.14 -1.68 -3.07
N GLN A 150 -31.26 -2.19 -2.58
CA GLN A 150 -31.31 -3.47 -1.86
C GLN A 150 -30.89 -4.64 -2.77
N ALA A 151 -31.43 -4.70 -3.98
CA ALA A 151 -31.06 -5.73 -4.96
C ALA A 151 -29.58 -5.65 -5.34
N ASN A 152 -29.07 -4.45 -5.63
CA ASN A 152 -27.67 -4.21 -5.99
C ASN A 152 -26.71 -4.61 -4.88
N PHE A 153 -27.02 -4.25 -3.64
CA PHE A 153 -26.23 -4.69 -2.50
C PHE A 153 -26.30 -6.20 -2.27
N MET A 154 -27.49 -6.82 -2.34
CA MET A 154 -27.61 -8.27 -2.15
C MET A 154 -26.80 -9.03 -3.20
N ASN A 155 -26.77 -8.53 -4.44
CA ASN A 155 -25.90 -9.04 -5.49
C ASN A 155 -24.42 -8.86 -5.16
N ALA A 156 -24.00 -7.68 -4.69
CA ALA A 156 -22.62 -7.40 -4.27
C ALA A 156 -22.19 -8.29 -3.08
N GLN A 157 -23.07 -8.47 -2.10
CA GLN A 157 -22.86 -9.31 -0.93
C GLN A 157 -22.71 -10.78 -1.33
N SER A 158 -23.55 -11.30 -2.22
CA SER A 158 -23.46 -12.67 -2.73
C SER A 158 -22.10 -12.94 -3.41
N ARG A 159 -21.59 -11.97 -4.20
CA ARG A 159 -20.24 -12.05 -4.80
C ARG A 159 -19.15 -12.05 -3.72
N ALA A 160 -19.23 -11.14 -2.75
CA ALA A 160 -18.26 -11.07 -1.65
C ALA A 160 -18.23 -12.36 -0.80
N MET A 161 -19.39 -12.96 -0.52
CA MET A 161 -19.50 -14.25 0.16
C MET A 161 -18.90 -15.39 -0.64
N SER A 162 -19.05 -15.38 -1.97
CA SER A 162 -18.43 -16.37 -2.85
C SER A 162 -16.91 -16.28 -2.83
N THR A 163 -16.35 -15.07 -2.85
CA THR A 163 -14.92 -14.83 -2.66
C THR A 163 -14.44 -15.33 -1.31
N LEU A 164 -15.17 -15.01 -0.24
CA LEU A 164 -14.84 -15.45 1.12
C LEU A 164 -14.85 -16.99 1.24
N SER A 165 -15.87 -17.66 0.68
CA SER A 165 -15.92 -19.14 0.65
C SER A 165 -14.70 -19.73 -0.08
N ASN A 166 -14.27 -19.13 -1.19
CA ASN A 166 -13.07 -19.57 -1.90
C ASN A 166 -11.79 -19.35 -1.09
N LEU A 167 -11.64 -18.23 -0.40
CA LEU A 167 -10.50 -17.98 0.50
C LEU A 167 -10.46 -18.98 1.66
N ILE A 168 -11.61 -19.29 2.26
CA ILE A 168 -11.75 -20.29 3.32
C ILE A 168 -11.28 -21.66 2.81
N LYS A 169 -11.73 -22.08 1.62
CA LYS A 169 -11.28 -23.34 1.00
C LYS A 169 -9.78 -23.37 0.76
N GLN A 170 -9.20 -22.28 0.26
CA GLN A 170 -7.75 -22.18 0.05
C GLN A 170 -7.00 -22.30 1.38
N PHE A 171 -7.45 -21.61 2.43
CA PHE A 171 -6.84 -21.69 3.76
C PHE A 171 -6.93 -23.11 4.32
N VAL A 172 -8.09 -23.76 4.28
CA VAL A 172 -8.27 -25.14 4.77
C VAL A 172 -7.39 -26.13 4.02
N ASN A 173 -7.11 -25.91 2.74
CA ASN A 173 -6.24 -26.78 1.96
C ASN A 173 -4.75 -26.69 2.36
N ILE A 174 -4.29 -25.51 2.81
CA ILE A 174 -2.87 -25.29 3.13
C ILE A 174 -2.57 -25.34 4.62
N ALA A 175 -3.54 -25.01 5.48
CA ALA A 175 -3.36 -24.98 6.92
C ALA A 175 -3.30 -26.40 7.49
N ASP A 176 -2.60 -26.57 8.60
CA ASP A 176 -2.55 -27.85 9.32
C ASP A 176 -3.94 -28.27 9.81
N GLU A 177 -4.20 -29.58 9.90
CA GLU A 177 -5.48 -30.12 10.38
C GLU A 177 -5.83 -29.68 11.81
N LYS A 178 -4.80 -29.46 12.64
CA LYS A 178 -4.93 -29.05 14.04
C LYS A 178 -4.94 -27.54 14.24
N ASP A 179 -4.94 -26.76 13.16
CA ASP A 179 -4.96 -25.31 13.25
C ASP A 179 -6.25 -24.83 13.94
N GLU A 180 -6.10 -24.11 15.04
CA GLU A 180 -7.21 -23.60 15.85
C GLU A 180 -8.13 -22.67 15.05
N ARG A 181 -7.60 -22.00 14.01
CA ARG A 181 -8.35 -21.09 13.14
C ARG A 181 -9.44 -21.80 12.36
N ARG A 182 -9.29 -23.11 12.08
CA ARG A 182 -10.31 -23.90 11.35
C ARG A 182 -11.66 -23.91 12.07
N LYS A 183 -11.67 -24.00 13.41
CA LYS A 183 -12.90 -23.93 14.20
C LYS A 183 -13.61 -22.59 14.06
N LYS A 184 -12.83 -21.51 13.97
CA LYS A 184 -13.36 -20.16 13.76
C LYS A 184 -13.94 -19.99 12.35
N LEU A 185 -13.32 -20.62 11.34
CA LEU A 185 -13.84 -20.65 9.97
C LEU A 185 -15.17 -21.39 9.86
N GLU A 186 -15.34 -22.49 10.57
CA GLU A 186 -16.61 -23.23 10.61
C GLU A 186 -17.78 -22.36 11.11
N LEU A 187 -17.52 -21.58 12.18
CA LEU A 187 -18.51 -20.63 12.71
C LEU A 187 -18.81 -19.52 11.69
N MET A 188 -17.79 -18.95 11.05
CA MET A 188 -17.95 -17.92 10.03
C MET A 188 -18.73 -18.45 8.82
N GLU A 189 -18.40 -19.65 8.35
CA GLU A 189 -19.08 -20.30 7.23
C GLU A 189 -20.56 -20.53 7.52
N SER A 190 -20.89 -20.98 8.74
CA SER A 190 -22.28 -21.12 9.20
C SER A 190 -23.03 -19.77 9.19
N GLN A 191 -22.39 -18.69 9.65
CA GLN A 191 -22.98 -17.34 9.63
C GLN A 191 -23.18 -16.81 8.21
N ILE A 192 -22.24 -17.09 7.31
CA ILE A 192 -22.32 -16.72 5.88
C ILE A 192 -23.47 -17.46 5.20
N ILE A 193 -23.59 -18.78 5.42
CA ILE A 193 -24.68 -19.59 4.85
C ILE A 193 -26.03 -19.06 5.30
N LYS A 194 -26.19 -18.77 6.60
CA LYS A 194 -27.41 -18.16 7.13
C LYS A 194 -27.71 -16.82 6.45
N ALA A 195 -26.73 -15.92 6.39
CA ALA A 195 -26.92 -14.61 5.77
C ALA A 195 -27.28 -14.70 4.28
N LYS A 196 -26.69 -15.66 3.55
CA LYS A 196 -27.04 -15.93 2.15
C LYS A 196 -28.47 -16.45 2.00
N ALA A 197 -28.89 -17.38 2.85
CA ALA A 197 -30.25 -17.89 2.86
C ALA A 197 -31.28 -16.77 3.14
N ASP A 198 -30.99 -15.90 4.13
CA ASP A 198 -31.83 -14.75 4.46
C ASP A 198 -31.93 -13.77 3.26
N ALA A 199 -30.82 -13.52 2.56
CA ALA A 199 -30.78 -12.71 1.34
C ALA A 199 -31.60 -13.33 0.19
N ASP A 200 -31.48 -14.64 -0.02
CA ASP A 200 -32.24 -15.37 -1.04
C ASP A 200 -33.74 -15.37 -0.74
N ILE A 201 -34.14 -15.50 0.53
CA ILE A 201 -35.55 -15.39 0.97
C ILE A 201 -36.10 -13.98 0.70
N ALA A 202 -35.33 -12.94 1.03
CA ALA A 202 -35.73 -11.55 0.78
C ALA A 202 -35.89 -11.28 -0.72
N LYS A 203 -34.97 -11.78 -1.55
CA LYS A 203 -35.04 -11.67 -3.01
C LYS A 203 -36.27 -12.36 -3.58
N ASN A 204 -36.51 -13.62 -3.22
CA ASN A 204 -37.68 -14.38 -3.67
C ASN A 204 -39.00 -13.72 -3.23
N SER A 205 -39.03 -13.11 -2.04
CA SER A 205 -40.19 -12.37 -1.55
C SER A 205 -40.44 -11.10 -2.36
N ALA A 206 -39.39 -10.34 -2.68
CA ALA A 206 -39.47 -9.18 -3.55
C ALA A 206 -39.91 -9.56 -4.98
N GLU A 207 -39.37 -10.64 -5.54
CA GLU A 207 -39.76 -11.15 -6.87
C GLU A 207 -41.23 -11.59 -6.91
N LYS A 208 -41.75 -12.21 -5.85
CA LYS A 208 -43.19 -12.55 -5.76
C LYS A 208 -44.07 -11.32 -5.68
N LEU A 209 -43.62 -10.26 -5.00
CA LEU A 209 -44.34 -8.99 -4.91
C LEU A 209 -44.36 -8.25 -6.26
N THR A 210 -43.30 -8.33 -7.06
CA THR A 210 -43.23 -7.68 -8.38
C THR A 210 -43.84 -8.52 -9.50
N ALA A 211 -43.81 -9.86 -9.41
CA ALA A 211 -44.38 -10.77 -10.41
C ALA A 211 -45.92 -10.78 -10.42
N GLY A 212 -46.57 -10.40 -9.32
CA GLY A 212 -48.01 -10.16 -9.29
C GLY A 212 -48.31 -8.74 -9.77
N GLY A 213 -48.48 -8.54 -11.08
CA GLY A 213 -48.65 -7.24 -11.77
C GLY A 213 -49.51 -6.18 -11.06
N LYS A 214 -50.43 -6.58 -10.18
CA LYS A 214 -51.16 -5.72 -9.24
C LYS A 214 -50.31 -4.72 -8.46
N VAL A 215 -49.08 -5.07 -8.03
CA VAL A 215 -48.23 -4.13 -7.28
C VAL A 215 -47.68 -3.04 -8.18
N ASN A 216 -47.29 -3.36 -9.42
CA ASN A 216 -46.92 -2.36 -10.41
C ASN A 216 -48.11 -1.49 -10.80
N ASP A 217 -49.31 -2.07 -10.94
CA ASP A 217 -50.54 -1.34 -11.24
C ASP A 217 -50.91 -0.38 -10.10
N LEU A 218 -50.80 -0.82 -8.84
CA LEU A 218 -51.00 0.02 -7.66
C LEU A 218 -49.95 1.12 -7.55
N LEU A 219 -48.69 0.83 -7.86
CA LEU A 219 -47.62 1.83 -7.82
C LEU A 219 -47.80 2.89 -8.92
N GLN A 220 -48.21 2.46 -10.13
CA GLN A 220 -48.57 3.35 -11.23
C GLN A 220 -49.79 4.20 -10.89
N ALA A 221 -50.86 3.60 -10.35
CA ALA A 221 -52.04 4.33 -9.91
C ALA A 221 -51.73 5.33 -8.77
N LEU A 222 -50.87 4.96 -7.83
CA LEU A 222 -50.41 5.86 -6.75
C LEU A 222 -49.54 7.01 -7.27
N LEU A 223 -48.69 6.75 -8.26
CA LEU A 223 -47.89 7.78 -8.91
C LEU A 223 -48.78 8.75 -9.70
N ASP A 224 -49.76 8.24 -10.44
CA ASP A 224 -50.73 9.03 -11.21
C ASP A 224 -51.53 9.98 -10.31
N VAL A 225 -52.09 9.46 -9.21
CA VAL A 225 -52.80 10.25 -8.20
C VAL A 225 -51.89 11.32 -7.58
N LYS A 226 -50.61 11.00 -7.34
CA LYS A 226 -49.65 11.96 -6.79
C LYS A 226 -49.24 13.05 -7.79
N SER A 227 -49.31 12.79 -9.09
CA SER A 227 -49.16 13.79 -10.15
C SER A 227 -50.44 14.57 -10.46
N GLY A 228 -51.54 14.31 -9.75
CA GLY A 228 -52.81 15.01 -9.90
C GLY A 228 -53.77 14.37 -10.91
N GLY A 229 -53.48 13.15 -11.38
CA GLY A 229 -54.40 12.29 -12.11
C GLY A 229 -55.43 11.62 -11.18
N ASP A 230 -56.40 10.91 -11.74
CA ASP A 230 -57.51 10.30 -11.00
C ASP A 230 -57.28 8.81 -10.64
N GLY A 231 -56.12 8.26 -10.99
CA GLY A 231 -55.74 6.88 -10.71
C GLY A 231 -56.34 5.85 -11.66
N SER A 232 -56.95 6.28 -12.77
CA SER A 232 -57.46 5.39 -13.80
C SER A 232 -56.34 5.01 -14.78
N ASN A 233 -55.82 3.78 -14.65
CA ASN A 233 -54.98 3.17 -15.69
C ASN A 233 -55.85 2.89 -16.94
N GLU A 234 -56.10 3.90 -17.77
CA GLU A 234 -56.65 3.69 -19.11
C GLU A 234 -55.57 3.02 -19.97
N THR A 235 -55.72 1.72 -20.15
CA THR A 235 -54.98 0.94 -21.15
C THR A 235 -55.67 1.18 -22.49
N GLU A 236 -55.16 2.13 -23.28
CA GLU A 236 -55.48 2.18 -24.71
C GLU A 236 -54.96 0.90 -25.39
N VAL A 237 -55.86 0.25 -26.12
CA VAL A 237 -55.70 -1.03 -26.83
C VAL A 237 -54.88 -0.88 -28.10
#